data_AF-A0A952L631-F1
#
_entry.id   AF-A0A952L631-F1
#
_cell.length_a   1.000
_cell.length_b   1.000
_cell.length_c   1.000
_cell.angle_alpha   90.00
_cell.angle_beta   90.00
_cell.angle_gamma   90.00
#
_symmetry.space_group_name_H-M   'P 1'
#
loop_
_entity.id
_entity.type
_entity.pdbx_description
1 polymer ?
#
loop_
_entity_poly.entity_id
_entity_poly.type
_entity_poly.pdbx_seq_one_letter_code
_entity_poly.pdbx_strand_id
1 'polypeptide(L)'
;MSAVVYRALVLNEWRLRSRRISSLVILLAVVAVSWLMVLDPKTGMAMMVTHKQRFVYDSQALAFATGLIASMLFGLAGFYLARGRSQEDLRCGTAAVLAATPVSNAQLLGARWLGAFCFLMSLGTVLMLTIWVLQLVRGEGPLQPLPYLQMLVLGLAPGLMLCASLAVLADAWAPLMGKRGDALYWLFWVAQFAFMPVMLEQGTVRLSGWQVFDIVGASPMLVALSRLLDVSSISVGGGPFDAALPLLHMPEGLWSHELVALRMGSMMLALLPLVPAVLRFHRYAPDLVKLRSRNARWRLVAALQWLLHPLMWPLLGVLRMLMRAAAWLPGLPGRWLADVSLVLLSQPLLALVMLVCAVASAVVPVEQLPALLAVLLGGWGVAVADVSSRDLQSGTLALACAVPGGAWERSWRQGLAAFGLGLLLSLPGLGRWWADEPARALAGTAGLLFFSAAAALLGRLTQGSRSFLALFLFALYLGLQKTGLAGLDLLGLSGDAQPGGALGYALAGALGFAALVVLPRLRRT
;
A
#
# COMPACT_ATOMS: atom_id res chain seq x y z
N MET A 1 -17.03 29.59 16.44
CA MET A 1 -16.20 28.73 17.32
C MET A 1 -14.89 29.46 17.60
N SER A 2 -14.38 29.46 18.83
CA SER A 2 -13.09 30.13 19.12
C SER A 2 -11.95 29.43 18.37
N ALA A 3 -10.99 30.19 17.84
CA ALA A 3 -9.81 29.65 17.15
C ALA A 3 -9.04 28.64 18.02
N VAL A 4 -9.13 28.80 19.34
CA VAL A 4 -8.52 27.91 20.34
C VAL A 4 -9.06 26.48 20.25
N VAL A 5 -10.38 26.30 20.16
CA VAL A 5 -10.99 24.96 20.08
C VAL A 5 -10.61 24.27 18.77
N TYR A 6 -10.59 25.00 17.66
CA TYR A 6 -10.21 24.43 16.36
C TYR A 6 -8.75 23.98 16.36
N ARG A 7 -7.85 24.83 16.88
CA ARG A 7 -6.44 24.49 17.05
C ARG A 7 -6.24 23.26 17.93
N ALA A 8 -7.00 23.14 19.02
CA ALA A 8 -6.95 21.97 19.89
C ALA A 8 -7.39 20.68 19.16
N LEU A 9 -8.45 20.74 18.34
CA LEU A 9 -8.90 19.62 17.53
C LEU A 9 -7.83 19.16 16.52
N VAL A 10 -7.23 20.10 15.79
CA VAL A 10 -6.15 19.81 14.82
C VAL A 10 -4.96 19.17 15.52
N LEU A 11 -4.49 19.76 16.62
CA LEU A 11 -3.34 19.25 17.37
C LEU A 11 -3.63 17.86 17.95
N ASN A 12 -4.85 17.62 18.41
CA ASN A 12 -5.24 16.29 18.89
C ASN A 12 -5.22 15.27 17.75
N GLU A 13 -5.78 15.60 16.57
CA GLU A 13 -5.78 14.72 15.41
C GLU A 13 -4.36 14.38 14.92
N TRP A 14 -3.43 15.33 14.96
CA TRP A 14 -2.02 15.07 14.65
C TRP A 14 -1.35 14.21 15.73
N ARG A 15 -1.48 14.55 17.02
CA ARG A 15 -0.89 13.79 18.13
C ARG A 15 -1.39 12.35 18.17
N LEU A 16 -2.69 12.15 17.96
CA LEU A 16 -3.30 10.82 17.93
C LEU A 16 -2.73 9.94 16.81
N ARG A 17 -2.24 10.52 15.72
CA ARG A 17 -1.54 9.77 14.67
C ARG A 17 -0.06 9.60 15.01
N SER A 18 0.65 10.68 15.30
CA SER A 18 2.11 10.65 15.47
C SER A 18 2.59 9.85 16.70
N ARG A 19 1.77 9.73 17.76
CA ARG A 19 2.15 9.01 19.00
C ARG A 19 1.82 7.52 19.00
N ARG A 20 1.34 6.95 17.89
CA ARG A 20 1.06 5.51 17.79
C ARG A 20 2.35 4.74 17.54
N ILE A 21 2.48 3.55 18.13
CA ILE A 21 3.54 2.60 17.80
C ILE A 21 3.55 2.31 16.30
N SER A 22 2.37 2.23 15.68
CA SER A 22 2.22 2.08 14.23
C SER A 22 3.00 3.14 13.45
N SER A 23 2.99 4.38 13.92
CA SER A 23 3.62 5.52 13.25
C SER A 23 5.13 5.46 13.35
N LEU A 24 5.67 4.97 14.47
CA LEU A 24 7.10 4.66 14.58
C LEU A 24 7.51 3.56 13.61
N VAL A 25 6.74 2.48 13.51
CA VAL A 25 6.99 1.39 12.56
C VAL A 25 6.95 1.88 11.12
N ILE A 26 5.96 2.71 10.78
CA ILE A 26 5.85 3.34 9.46
C ILE A 26 7.03 4.25 9.18
N LEU A 27 7.46 5.06 10.17
CA LEU A 27 8.61 5.94 10.03
C LEU A 27 9.88 5.15 9.74
N LEU A 28 10.14 4.07 10.48
CA LEU A 28 11.27 3.17 10.23
C LEU A 28 11.17 2.51 8.84
N ALA A 29 9.98 2.11 8.42
CA ALA A 29 9.76 1.57 7.08
C ALA A 29 10.06 2.60 5.99
N VAL A 30 9.65 3.87 6.17
CA VAL A 30 9.96 4.97 5.24
C VAL A 30 11.46 5.19 5.15
N VAL A 31 12.19 5.19 6.27
CA VAL A 31 13.65 5.28 6.29
C VAL A 31 14.28 4.11 5.53
N ALA A 32 13.88 2.88 5.83
CA ALA A 32 14.41 1.68 5.18
C ALA A 32 14.13 1.66 3.67
N VAL A 33 12.91 2.01 3.24
CA VAL A 33 12.55 2.10 1.82
C VAL A 33 13.33 3.21 1.13
N SER A 34 13.54 4.36 1.79
CA SER A 34 14.31 5.48 1.23
C SER A 34 15.77 5.09 0.93
N TRP A 35 16.36 4.23 1.77
CA TRP A 35 17.69 3.63 1.52
C TRP A 35 17.74 2.72 0.29
N LEU A 36 16.62 2.07 -0.05
CA LEU A 36 16.51 1.23 -1.24
C LEU A 36 16.24 2.05 -2.51
N MET A 37 15.67 3.25 -2.39
CA MET A 37 15.36 4.13 -3.53
C MET A 37 16.62 4.69 -4.19
N VAL A 38 17.66 4.98 -3.42
CA VAL A 38 18.94 5.49 -3.95
C VAL A 38 19.85 4.31 -4.22
N LEU A 39 20.01 3.92 -5.48
CA LEU A 39 20.87 2.81 -5.89
C LEU A 39 22.36 3.19 -5.81
N ASP A 40 23.23 2.23 -5.51
CA ASP A 40 24.69 2.45 -5.52
C ASP A 40 25.23 2.32 -6.96
N PRO A 41 25.81 3.38 -7.55
CA PRO A 41 26.36 3.33 -8.91
C PRO A 41 27.41 2.24 -9.12
N LYS A 42 28.09 1.76 -8.05
CA LYS A 42 29.05 0.64 -8.12
C LYS A 42 28.43 -0.66 -8.59
N THR A 43 27.10 -0.80 -8.46
CA THR A 43 26.36 -1.98 -8.93
C THR A 43 26.06 -1.94 -10.43
N GLY A 44 26.50 -0.90 -11.15
CA GLY A 44 26.18 -0.69 -12.57
C GLY A 44 24.77 -0.12 -12.81
N MET A 45 24.05 0.18 -11.73
CA MET A 45 22.70 0.75 -11.76
C MET A 45 22.71 2.14 -11.15
N ALA A 46 22.02 3.09 -11.78
CA ALA A 46 21.86 4.44 -11.26
C ALA A 46 20.38 4.77 -11.09
N MET A 47 20.09 5.69 -10.15
CA MET A 47 18.73 6.11 -9.81
C MET A 47 18.01 6.78 -10.98
N MET A 48 18.72 7.57 -11.78
CA MET A 48 18.20 8.28 -12.93
C MET A 48 19.18 8.12 -14.10
N VAL A 49 18.65 7.71 -15.25
CA VAL A 49 19.43 7.41 -16.46
C VAL A 49 18.70 7.93 -17.69
N THR A 50 19.43 8.56 -18.61
CA THR A 50 18.94 8.87 -19.96
C THR A 50 20.02 8.49 -20.97
N HIS A 51 19.64 7.84 -22.08
CA HIS A 51 20.58 7.39 -23.12
C HIS A 51 21.82 6.62 -22.59
N LYS A 52 21.64 5.78 -21.55
CA LYS A 52 22.71 5.06 -20.82
C LYS A 52 23.71 5.95 -20.05
N GLN A 53 23.49 7.25 -20.00
CA GLN A 53 24.23 8.19 -19.15
C GLN A 53 23.53 8.32 -17.81
N ARG A 54 24.30 8.27 -16.72
CA ARG A 54 23.76 8.50 -15.38
C ARG A 54 23.84 9.97 -15.01
N PHE A 55 22.91 10.40 -14.17
CA PHE A 55 23.02 11.69 -13.51
C PHE A 55 23.98 11.64 -12.32
N VAL A 56 24.69 12.73 -12.10
CA VAL A 56 25.46 12.99 -10.89
C VAL A 56 24.52 12.99 -9.70
N TYR A 57 24.95 12.41 -8.58
CA TYR A 57 24.16 12.38 -7.35
C TYR A 57 24.28 13.72 -6.60
N ASP A 58 23.81 14.79 -7.24
CA ASP A 58 23.66 16.13 -6.65
C ASP A 58 22.31 16.28 -5.95
N SER A 59 22.11 17.41 -5.24
CA SER A 59 20.88 17.67 -4.51
C SER A 59 19.64 17.77 -5.39
N GLN A 60 19.77 18.24 -6.63
CA GLN A 60 18.62 18.43 -7.51
C GLN A 60 18.17 17.09 -8.12
N ALA A 61 19.11 16.29 -8.62
CA ALA A 61 18.86 14.95 -9.16
C ALA A 61 18.27 14.03 -8.09
N LEU A 62 18.86 13.98 -6.89
CA LEU A 62 18.37 13.15 -5.80
C LEU A 62 17.00 13.62 -5.30
N ALA A 63 16.79 14.93 -5.14
CA ALA A 63 15.47 15.45 -4.75
C ALA A 63 14.41 15.10 -5.78
N PHE A 64 14.66 15.34 -7.07
CA PHE A 64 13.73 15.07 -8.16
C PHE A 64 13.40 13.58 -8.26
N ALA A 65 14.41 12.73 -8.39
CA ALA A 65 14.21 11.29 -8.55
C ALA A 65 13.52 10.69 -7.33
N THR A 66 13.93 11.07 -6.12
CA THR A 66 13.26 10.61 -4.91
C THR A 66 11.83 11.11 -4.86
N GLY A 67 11.58 12.39 -5.14
CA GLY A 67 10.23 12.94 -5.09
C GLY A 67 9.27 12.27 -6.07
N LEU A 68 9.76 11.86 -7.25
CA LEU A 68 8.97 11.11 -8.22
C LEU A 68 8.63 9.70 -7.74
N ILE A 69 9.59 8.96 -7.19
CA ILE A 69 9.33 7.62 -6.64
C ILE A 69 8.47 7.74 -5.36
N ALA A 70 8.70 8.77 -4.55
CA ALA A 70 7.93 9.05 -3.34
C ALA A 70 6.48 9.41 -3.66
N SER A 71 6.21 10.17 -4.72
CA SER A 71 4.84 10.52 -5.12
C SER A 71 4.06 9.27 -5.51
N MET A 72 4.72 8.28 -6.12
CA MET A 72 4.14 6.97 -6.39
C MET A 72 3.86 6.17 -5.10
N LEU A 73 4.87 6.03 -4.22
CA LEU A 73 4.75 5.26 -2.98
C LEU A 73 3.74 5.89 -2.01
N PHE A 74 3.89 7.17 -1.70
CA PHE A 74 2.99 7.91 -0.82
C PHE A 74 1.63 8.16 -1.47
N GLY A 75 1.56 8.23 -2.80
CA GLY A 75 0.29 8.23 -3.52
C GLY A 75 -0.54 7.02 -3.15
N LEU A 76 0.04 5.82 -2.98
CA LEU A 76 -0.72 4.67 -2.51
C LEU A 76 -0.83 4.64 -0.98
N ALA A 77 0.31 4.63 -0.29
CA ALA A 77 0.38 4.43 1.15
C ALA A 77 -0.29 5.56 1.94
N GLY A 78 -0.19 6.80 1.48
CA GLY A 78 -0.69 7.99 2.16
C GLY A 78 -2.18 7.90 2.49
N PHE A 79 -3.01 7.44 1.55
CA PHE A 79 -4.43 7.22 1.78
C PHE A 79 -4.69 6.18 2.88
N TYR A 80 -4.02 5.04 2.80
CA TYR A 80 -4.17 3.95 3.77
C TYR A 80 -3.71 4.35 5.18
N LEU A 81 -2.69 5.21 5.26
CA LEU A 81 -2.16 5.75 6.52
C LEU A 81 -3.04 6.86 7.10
N ALA A 82 -3.63 7.71 6.26
CA ALA A 82 -4.49 8.82 6.70
C ALA A 82 -5.87 8.34 7.18
N ARG A 83 -6.34 7.20 6.66
CA ARG A 83 -7.70 6.70 6.81
C ARG A 83 -7.95 5.89 8.09
N GLY A 84 -9.20 5.92 8.56
CA GLY A 84 -9.73 5.04 9.61
C GLY A 84 -9.98 5.73 10.93
N ARG A 85 -9.94 7.06 10.98
CA ARG A 85 -10.19 7.80 12.22
C ARG A 85 -11.63 7.66 12.67
N SER A 86 -12.59 7.77 11.74
CA SER A 86 -14.00 7.59 12.06
C SER A 86 -14.28 6.19 12.62
N GLN A 87 -13.62 5.16 12.09
CA GLN A 87 -13.77 3.79 12.58
C GLN A 87 -13.18 3.60 13.97
N GLU A 88 -12.04 4.23 14.24
CA GLU A 88 -11.41 4.19 15.54
C GLU A 88 -12.28 4.88 16.60
N ASP A 89 -12.90 6.01 16.25
CA ASP A 89 -13.81 6.72 17.16
C ASP A 89 -15.06 5.88 17.49
N LEU A 90 -15.56 5.11 16.53
CA LEU A 90 -16.65 4.14 16.75
C LEU A 90 -16.22 2.98 17.65
N ARG A 91 -15.00 2.46 17.46
CA ARG A 91 -14.46 1.32 18.23
C ARG A 91 -14.18 1.70 19.68
N CYS A 92 -13.61 2.88 19.89
CA CYS A 92 -13.30 3.40 21.22
C CYS A 92 -14.53 3.97 21.95
N GLY A 93 -15.70 3.99 21.32
CA GLY A 93 -16.93 4.55 21.89
C GLY A 93 -16.95 6.08 22.00
N THR A 94 -15.96 6.78 21.42
CA THR A 94 -15.86 8.25 21.46
C THR A 94 -16.75 8.94 20.42
N ALA A 95 -17.25 8.19 19.44
CA ALA A 95 -18.12 8.68 18.37
C ALA A 95 -19.37 9.41 18.87
N ALA A 96 -20.04 8.90 19.91
CA ALA A 96 -21.24 9.52 20.47
C ALA A 96 -20.93 10.88 21.11
N VAL A 97 -19.80 10.98 21.81
CA VAL A 97 -19.32 12.24 22.40
C VAL A 97 -19.01 13.25 21.30
N LEU A 98 -18.28 12.84 20.26
CA LEU A 98 -17.96 13.70 19.12
C LEU A 98 -19.21 14.16 18.37
N ALA A 99 -20.20 13.29 18.19
CA ALA A 99 -21.47 13.62 17.54
C ALA A 99 -22.25 14.70 18.32
N ALA A 100 -22.23 14.63 19.66
CA ALA A 100 -22.90 15.57 20.56
C ALA A 100 -22.17 16.93 20.72
N THR A 101 -20.92 17.06 20.24
CA THR A 101 -20.21 18.33 20.30
C THR A 101 -20.88 19.41 19.44
N PRO A 102 -20.81 20.70 19.80
CA PRO A 102 -21.35 21.81 18.99
C PRO A 102 -20.51 22.14 17.75
N VAL A 103 -19.51 21.30 17.41
CA VAL A 103 -18.61 21.51 16.27
C VAL A 103 -19.37 21.21 14.97
N SER A 104 -19.17 22.02 13.93
CA SER A 104 -19.78 21.76 12.62
C SER A 104 -19.09 20.59 11.91
N ASN A 105 -19.80 19.94 10.98
CA ASN A 105 -19.23 18.85 10.17
C ASN A 105 -17.97 19.31 9.41
N ALA A 106 -18.01 20.53 8.85
CA ALA A 106 -16.88 21.11 8.12
C ALA A 106 -15.66 21.34 9.03
N GLN A 107 -15.86 21.82 10.25
CA GLN A 107 -14.77 22.03 11.21
C GLN A 107 -14.18 20.70 11.68
N LEU A 108 -15.03 19.71 12.00
CA LEU A 108 -14.56 18.40 12.43
C LEU A 108 -13.76 17.69 11.33
N LEU A 109 -14.28 17.68 10.10
CA LEU A 109 -13.59 17.06 8.96
C LEU A 109 -12.35 17.86 8.54
N GLY A 110 -12.39 19.19 8.60
CA GLY A 110 -11.24 20.06 8.34
C GLY A 110 -10.10 19.79 9.32
N ALA A 111 -10.40 19.63 10.62
CA ALA A 111 -9.39 19.28 11.62
C ALA A 111 -8.77 17.90 11.38
N ARG A 112 -9.59 16.93 10.94
CA ARG A 112 -9.12 15.59 10.57
C ARG A 112 -8.26 15.58 9.33
N TRP A 113 -8.66 16.33 8.32
CA TRP A 113 -7.91 16.51 7.09
C TRP A 113 -6.55 17.13 7.39
N LEU A 114 -6.52 18.23 8.15
CA LEU A 114 -5.28 18.92 8.48
C LEU A 114 -4.37 18.04 9.35
N GLY A 115 -4.92 17.32 10.32
CA GLY A 115 -4.17 16.35 11.12
C GLY A 115 -3.58 15.19 10.30
N ALA A 116 -4.33 14.70 9.30
CA ALA A 116 -3.85 13.68 8.37
C ALA A 116 -2.77 14.23 7.43
N PHE A 117 -3.00 15.40 6.83
CA PHE A 117 -2.05 16.05 5.94
C PHE A 117 -0.73 16.39 6.66
N CYS A 118 -0.78 17.00 7.84
CA CYS A 118 0.42 17.27 8.65
C CYS A 118 1.17 16.00 9.02
N PHE A 119 0.45 14.90 9.32
CA PHE A 119 1.08 13.61 9.58
C PHE A 119 1.79 13.07 8.33
N LEU A 120 1.14 13.07 7.17
CA LEU A 120 1.77 12.64 5.91
C LEU A 120 2.95 13.53 5.51
N MET A 121 2.83 14.85 5.67
CA MET A 121 3.92 15.80 5.43
C MET A 121 5.12 15.50 6.34
N SER A 122 4.89 15.14 7.62
CA SER A 122 5.98 14.77 8.51
C SER A 122 6.72 13.50 8.05
N LEU A 123 6.02 12.51 7.49
CA LEU A 123 6.65 11.34 6.89
C LEU A 123 7.42 11.71 5.61
N GLY A 124 6.88 12.61 4.79
CA GLY A 124 7.57 13.17 3.63
C GLY A 124 8.84 13.93 4.01
N THR A 125 8.81 14.72 5.09
CA THR A 125 9.99 15.39 5.65
C THR A 125 11.04 14.38 6.11
N VAL A 126 10.65 13.31 6.83
CA VAL A 126 11.58 12.26 7.24
C VAL A 126 12.22 11.59 6.02
N LEU A 127 11.46 11.32 4.96
CA LEU A 127 12.01 10.81 3.71
C LEU A 127 13.06 11.77 3.14
N MET A 128 12.75 13.07 3.02
CA MET A 128 13.71 14.06 2.50
C MET A 128 14.98 14.18 3.36
N LEU A 129 14.84 14.15 4.68
CA LEU A 129 15.97 14.13 5.61
C LEU A 129 16.80 12.85 5.47
N THR A 130 16.16 11.72 5.19
CA THR A 130 16.87 10.45 4.93
C THR A 130 17.68 10.55 3.63
N ILE A 131 17.13 11.20 2.59
CA ILE A 131 17.89 11.44 1.36
C ILE A 131 19.04 12.41 1.56
N TRP A 132 18.90 13.42 2.41
CA TRP A 132 20.04 14.27 2.79
C TRP A 132 21.20 13.46 3.35
N VAL A 133 20.90 12.54 4.28
CA VAL A 133 21.91 11.64 4.83
C VAL A 133 22.50 10.76 3.73
N LEU A 134 21.69 10.25 2.80
CA LEU A 134 22.18 9.46 1.66
C LEU A 134 23.05 10.28 0.71
N GLN A 135 22.73 11.55 0.47
CA GLN A 135 23.58 12.43 -0.33
C GLN A 135 24.94 12.64 0.36
N LEU A 136 25.00 12.71 1.70
CA LEU A 136 26.28 12.80 2.40
C LEU A 136 27.12 11.51 2.29
N VAL A 137 26.48 10.35 2.09
CA VAL A 137 27.15 9.05 1.99
C VAL A 137 27.53 8.69 0.55
N ARG A 138 26.68 9.02 -0.43
CA ARG A 138 26.77 8.57 -1.83
C ARG A 138 26.76 9.72 -2.84
N GLY A 139 26.58 10.96 -2.39
CA GLY A 139 26.45 12.12 -3.27
C GLY A 139 27.79 12.59 -3.80
N GLU A 140 27.72 13.27 -4.94
CA GLU A 140 28.87 13.72 -5.72
C GLU A 140 28.94 15.25 -5.83
N GLY A 141 28.17 15.97 -5.00
CA GLY A 141 28.08 17.43 -5.01
C GLY A 141 27.62 18.02 -3.67
N PRO A 142 27.63 19.37 -3.53
CA PRO A 142 27.29 20.05 -2.30
C PRO A 142 25.83 19.81 -1.91
N LEU A 143 25.56 19.74 -0.60
CA LEU A 143 24.21 19.59 -0.09
C LEU A 143 23.48 20.94 -0.11
N GLN A 144 22.47 21.05 -0.96
CA GLN A 144 21.59 22.20 -1.07
C GLN A 144 20.20 21.83 -0.51
N PRO A 145 19.72 22.51 0.54
CA PRO A 145 18.40 22.21 1.13
C PRO A 145 17.20 22.53 0.25
N LEU A 146 17.32 23.57 -0.58
CA LEU A 146 16.19 24.16 -1.31
C LEU A 146 15.52 23.19 -2.31
N PRO A 147 16.25 22.42 -3.14
CA PRO A 147 15.64 21.44 -4.06
C PRO A 147 14.75 20.42 -3.35
N TYR A 148 15.16 19.93 -2.18
CA TYR A 148 14.38 18.99 -1.38
C TYR A 148 13.10 19.61 -0.83
N LEU A 149 13.18 20.87 -0.35
CA LEU A 149 12.01 21.59 0.12
C LEU A 149 11.01 21.86 -1.03
N GLN A 150 11.52 22.28 -2.19
CA GLN A 150 10.69 22.48 -3.38
C GLN A 150 10.00 21.18 -3.80
N MET A 151 10.73 20.06 -3.83
CA MET A 151 10.14 18.78 -4.20
C MET A 151 9.16 18.25 -3.14
N LEU A 152 9.39 18.53 -1.86
CA LEU A 152 8.45 18.20 -0.80
C LEU A 152 7.13 18.98 -0.94
N VAL A 153 7.21 20.29 -1.21
CA VAL A 153 6.05 21.18 -1.23
C VAL A 153 5.32 21.14 -2.58
N LEU A 154 6.03 21.28 -3.69
CA LEU A 154 5.45 21.38 -5.02
C LEU A 154 5.31 20.02 -5.71
N GLY A 155 6.22 19.08 -5.43
CA GLY A 155 6.18 17.72 -5.99
C GLY A 155 5.25 16.81 -5.20
N LEU A 156 5.55 16.60 -3.91
CA LEU A 156 4.91 15.56 -3.10
C LEU A 156 3.60 16.01 -2.42
N ALA A 157 3.53 17.25 -1.91
CA ALA A 157 2.38 17.72 -1.13
C ALA A 157 1.02 17.65 -1.86
N PRO A 158 0.89 17.94 -3.18
CA PRO A 158 -0.39 17.80 -3.88
C PRO A 158 -0.96 16.37 -3.78
N GLY A 159 -0.11 15.36 -3.97
CA GLY A 159 -0.47 13.95 -3.79
C GLY A 159 -0.85 13.62 -2.34
N LEU A 160 -0.13 14.14 -1.35
CA LEU A 160 -0.44 13.94 0.06
C LEU A 160 -1.76 14.61 0.47
N MET A 161 -2.06 15.80 -0.06
CA MET A 161 -3.34 16.48 0.13
C MET A 161 -4.49 15.62 -0.42
N LEU A 162 -4.32 15.06 -1.63
CA LEU A 162 -5.33 14.20 -2.24
C LEU A 162 -5.57 12.95 -1.41
N CYS A 163 -4.50 12.30 -0.94
CA CYS A 163 -4.56 11.15 -0.04
C CYS A 163 -5.38 11.48 1.22
N ALA A 164 -5.08 12.61 1.86
CA ALA A 164 -5.79 13.05 3.06
C ALA A 164 -7.27 13.37 2.77
N SER A 165 -7.57 14.04 1.67
CA SER A 165 -8.94 14.39 1.26
C SER A 165 -9.78 13.15 0.95
N LEU A 166 -9.24 12.20 0.18
CA LEU A 166 -9.92 10.95 -0.13
C LEU A 166 -10.07 10.04 1.11
N ALA A 167 -9.08 10.03 2.00
CA ALA A 167 -9.20 9.32 3.28
C ALA A 167 -10.34 9.88 4.14
N VAL A 168 -10.45 11.22 4.22
CA VAL A 168 -11.56 11.89 4.93
C VAL A 168 -12.89 11.63 4.26
N LEU A 169 -12.98 11.67 2.93
CA LEU A 169 -14.19 11.31 2.19
C LEU A 169 -14.61 9.86 2.46
N ALA A 170 -13.67 8.92 2.41
CA ALA A 170 -13.94 7.52 2.66
C ALA A 170 -14.39 7.25 4.10
N ASP A 171 -13.87 8.02 5.06
CA ASP A 171 -14.27 7.97 6.47
C ASP A 171 -15.59 8.71 6.76
N ALA A 172 -15.99 9.66 5.91
CA ALA A 172 -17.20 10.45 6.06
C ALA A 172 -18.43 9.81 5.40
N TRP A 173 -18.22 9.01 4.34
CA TRP A 173 -19.29 8.41 3.56
C TRP A 173 -19.42 6.92 3.86
N ALA A 174 -20.50 6.52 4.55
CA ALA A 174 -20.72 5.16 5.05
C ALA A 174 -20.44 4.00 4.05
N PRO A 175 -20.82 4.08 2.76
CA PRO A 175 -20.52 3.04 1.77
C PRO A 175 -19.01 2.81 1.54
N LEU A 176 -18.20 3.85 1.74
CA LEU A 176 -16.75 3.83 1.52
C LEU A 176 -15.96 3.44 2.77
N MET A 177 -16.55 3.44 3.96
CA MET A 177 -15.81 3.21 5.22
C MET A 177 -15.11 1.84 5.29
N GLY A 178 -15.59 0.80 4.61
CA GLY A 178 -15.00 -0.54 4.64
C GLY A 178 -13.94 -0.82 3.56
N LYS A 179 -13.62 -2.11 3.33
CA LYS A 179 -12.69 -2.59 2.27
C LYS A 179 -13.03 -2.09 0.86
N ARG A 180 -14.25 -1.60 0.65
CA ARG A 180 -14.70 -1.01 -0.64
C ARG A 180 -13.95 0.27 -0.97
N GLY A 181 -13.83 1.19 -0.01
CA GLY A 181 -13.06 2.41 -0.22
C GLY A 181 -11.59 2.13 -0.47
N ASP A 182 -11.06 1.05 0.12
CA ASP A 182 -9.67 0.60 -0.10
C ASP A 182 -9.48 0.16 -1.56
N ALA A 183 -10.35 -0.73 -2.04
CA ALA A 183 -10.32 -1.22 -3.42
C ALA A 183 -10.53 -0.10 -4.45
N LEU A 184 -11.52 0.77 -4.24
CA LEU A 184 -11.78 1.91 -5.14
C LEU A 184 -10.60 2.87 -5.20
N TYR A 185 -9.94 3.12 -4.07
CA TYR A 185 -8.74 3.96 -4.04
C TYR A 185 -7.58 3.32 -4.80
N TRP A 186 -7.35 2.02 -4.62
CA TRP A 186 -6.31 1.32 -5.37
C TRP A 186 -6.56 1.39 -6.88
N LEU A 187 -7.80 1.18 -7.32
CA LEU A 187 -8.17 1.35 -8.73
C LEU A 187 -7.93 2.78 -9.24
N PHE A 188 -8.31 3.78 -8.44
CA PHE A 188 -8.06 5.19 -8.75
C PHE A 188 -6.55 5.49 -8.87
N TRP A 189 -5.75 4.97 -7.95
CA TRP A 189 -4.30 5.12 -7.97
C TRP A 189 -3.67 4.46 -9.19
N VAL A 190 -4.07 3.23 -9.54
CA VAL A 190 -3.62 2.56 -10.77
C VAL A 190 -4.02 3.37 -12.01
N ALA A 191 -5.24 3.90 -12.05
CA ALA A 191 -5.72 4.71 -13.17
C ALA A 191 -4.93 6.01 -13.37
N GLN A 192 -4.49 6.66 -12.27
CA GLN A 192 -3.62 7.86 -12.34
C GLN A 192 -2.29 7.57 -13.04
N PHE A 193 -1.68 6.40 -12.78
CA PHE A 193 -0.44 6.01 -13.46
C PHE A 193 -0.66 5.46 -14.87
N ALA A 194 -1.79 4.80 -15.13
CA ALA A 194 -2.16 4.37 -16.48
C ALA A 194 -2.41 5.55 -17.43
N PHE A 195 -2.69 6.75 -16.89
CA PHE A 195 -2.83 7.98 -17.67
C PHE A 195 -1.47 8.52 -18.16
N MET A 196 -0.34 8.15 -17.53
CA MET A 196 1.01 8.61 -17.91
C MET A 196 1.38 8.31 -19.36
N PRO A 197 1.31 7.05 -19.85
CA PRO A 197 1.83 6.70 -21.17
C PRO A 197 0.98 7.34 -22.26
N VAL A 198 -0.34 7.43 -22.08
CA VAL A 198 -1.28 8.06 -23.02
C VAL A 198 -0.92 9.53 -23.27
N MET A 199 -0.43 10.25 -22.26
CA MET A 199 -0.02 11.65 -22.40
C MET A 199 1.38 11.80 -23.01
N LEU A 200 2.28 10.85 -22.75
CA LEU A 200 3.65 10.84 -23.29
C LEU A 200 3.72 10.36 -24.75
N GLU A 201 2.84 9.45 -25.16
CA GLU A 201 2.77 8.90 -26.53
C GLU A 201 2.31 9.91 -27.59
N GLN A 202 1.70 11.04 -27.20
CA GLN A 202 1.24 12.08 -28.14
C GLN A 202 2.39 12.85 -28.82
N GLY A 203 3.64 12.44 -28.65
CA GLY A 203 4.81 12.97 -29.38
C GLY A 203 5.14 14.43 -29.10
N THR A 204 4.39 15.08 -28.20
CA THR A 204 4.62 16.46 -27.79
C THR A 204 5.17 16.45 -26.38
N VAL A 205 6.47 16.72 -26.25
CA VAL A 205 7.11 17.01 -24.94
C VAL A 205 6.62 18.40 -24.51
N ARG A 206 5.31 18.54 -24.28
CA ARG A 206 4.67 19.80 -23.95
C ARG A 206 3.83 19.71 -22.68
N LEU A 207 4.03 20.67 -21.78
CA LEU A 207 3.16 20.91 -20.65
C LEU A 207 1.79 21.33 -21.18
N SER A 208 0.75 20.71 -20.63
CA SER A 208 -0.64 20.92 -21.02
C SER A 208 -1.49 21.17 -19.77
N GLY A 209 -2.51 22.02 -19.88
CA GLY A 209 -3.45 22.29 -18.79
C GLY A 209 -4.16 21.05 -18.26
N TRP A 210 -4.26 19.99 -19.07
CA TRP A 210 -4.84 18.71 -18.63
C TRP A 210 -4.00 17.99 -17.57
N GLN A 211 -2.70 18.29 -17.45
CA GLN A 211 -1.82 17.68 -16.45
C GLN A 211 -2.11 18.16 -15.02
N VAL A 212 -3.05 19.09 -14.81
CA VAL A 212 -3.57 19.43 -13.46
C VAL A 212 -4.31 18.23 -12.85
N PHE A 213 -4.88 17.34 -13.66
CA PHE A 213 -5.56 16.13 -13.18
C PHE A 213 -4.60 15.00 -12.79
N ASP A 214 -3.33 15.09 -13.20
CA ASP A 214 -2.25 14.30 -12.62
C ASP A 214 -1.79 14.97 -11.31
N ILE A 215 -2.54 14.68 -10.25
CA ILE A 215 -2.33 15.29 -8.93
C ILE A 215 -1.07 14.72 -8.27
N VAL A 216 -0.70 13.47 -8.60
CA VAL A 216 0.57 12.87 -8.16
C VAL A 216 1.76 13.57 -8.82
N GLY A 217 1.57 14.05 -10.06
CA GLY A 217 2.46 14.96 -10.77
C GLY A 217 3.60 14.30 -11.52
N ALA A 218 3.55 12.99 -11.71
CA ALA A 218 4.62 12.28 -12.38
C ALA A 218 4.82 12.74 -13.83
N SER A 219 3.74 13.00 -14.59
CA SER A 219 3.83 13.42 -16.00
C SER A 219 4.38 14.83 -16.15
N PRO A 220 3.83 15.88 -15.52
CA PRO A 220 4.32 17.23 -15.72
C PRO A 220 5.75 17.41 -15.20
N MET A 221 6.16 16.66 -14.16
CA MET A 221 7.55 16.67 -13.69
C MET A 221 8.50 16.01 -14.70
N LEU A 222 8.14 14.84 -15.25
CA LEU A 222 8.94 14.18 -16.28
C LEU A 222 8.99 14.98 -17.58
N VAL A 223 7.86 15.52 -18.04
CA VAL A 223 7.78 16.37 -19.26
C VAL A 223 8.59 17.66 -19.08
N ALA A 224 8.53 18.31 -17.92
CA ALA A 224 9.35 19.48 -17.65
C ALA A 224 10.84 19.16 -17.70
N LEU A 225 11.26 18.03 -17.14
CA LEU A 225 12.65 17.59 -17.20
C LEU A 225 13.09 17.21 -18.63
N SER A 226 12.27 16.46 -19.36
CA SER A 226 12.51 16.12 -20.76
C SER A 226 12.66 17.35 -21.65
N ARG A 227 11.86 18.41 -21.42
CA ARG A 227 12.00 19.69 -22.11
C ARG A 227 13.33 20.38 -21.82
N LEU A 228 13.77 20.37 -20.55
CA LEU A 228 15.01 21.05 -20.14
C LEU A 228 16.26 20.36 -20.67
N LEU A 229 16.20 19.03 -20.81
CA LEU A 229 17.31 18.21 -21.28
C LEU A 229 17.27 17.93 -22.79
N ASP A 230 16.17 18.29 -23.47
CA ASP A 230 15.89 17.94 -24.87
C ASP A 230 16.00 16.42 -25.13
N VAL A 231 15.52 15.60 -24.18
CA VAL A 231 15.53 14.13 -24.26
C VAL A 231 14.13 13.55 -24.31
N SER A 232 13.96 12.50 -25.11
CA SER A 232 12.69 11.80 -25.29
C SER A 232 12.41 10.73 -24.23
N SER A 233 13.45 10.23 -23.54
CA SER A 233 13.30 9.17 -22.54
C SER A 233 14.18 9.42 -21.31
N ILE A 234 13.57 9.29 -20.14
CA ILE A 234 14.25 9.36 -18.84
C ILE A 234 13.74 8.19 -18.02
N SER A 235 14.65 7.33 -17.60
CA SER A 235 14.35 6.29 -16.61
C SER A 235 14.63 6.83 -15.22
N VAL A 236 13.64 6.70 -14.33
CA VAL A 236 13.75 7.07 -12.92
C VAL A 236 13.32 5.88 -12.08
N GLY A 237 14.09 5.56 -11.04
CA GLY A 237 13.84 4.41 -10.16
C GLY A 237 14.77 3.22 -10.40
N GLY A 238 15.76 3.38 -11.28
CA GLY A 238 16.78 2.37 -11.56
C GLY A 238 16.92 2.09 -13.05
N GLY A 239 18.15 2.20 -13.55
CA GLY A 239 18.49 1.80 -14.91
C GLY A 239 19.98 1.47 -15.05
N PRO A 240 20.34 0.56 -15.96
CA PRO A 240 21.74 0.30 -16.28
C PRO A 240 22.34 1.53 -16.97
N PHE A 241 23.58 1.84 -16.65
CA PHE A 241 24.32 2.92 -17.29
C PHE A 241 25.69 2.44 -17.77
N ASP A 242 26.26 3.17 -18.73
CA ASP A 242 27.62 2.95 -19.19
C ASP A 242 28.57 3.89 -18.45
N ALA A 243 29.52 3.30 -17.70
CA ALA A 243 30.49 4.04 -16.90
C ALA A 243 31.52 4.81 -17.74
N ALA A 244 31.64 4.51 -19.04
CA ALA A 244 32.53 5.22 -19.96
C ALA A 244 31.93 6.56 -20.44
N LEU A 245 30.62 6.75 -20.30
CA LEU A 245 29.96 7.98 -20.74
C LEU A 245 30.08 9.10 -19.70
N PRO A 246 30.08 10.39 -20.13
CA PRO A 246 30.13 11.51 -19.22
C PRO A 246 28.89 11.55 -18.31
N LEU A 247 29.09 12.08 -17.10
CA LEU A 247 28.03 12.26 -16.13
C LEU A 247 27.16 13.47 -16.49
N LEU A 248 25.84 13.31 -16.35
CA LEU A 248 24.89 14.40 -16.56
C LEU A 248 24.61 15.14 -15.26
N HIS A 249 24.59 16.47 -15.32
CA HIS A 249 24.16 17.30 -14.21
C HIS A 249 22.68 17.64 -14.36
N MET A 250 21.96 17.75 -13.23
CA MET A 250 20.59 18.20 -13.27
C MET A 250 20.54 19.69 -13.66
N PRO A 251 19.76 20.07 -14.69
CA PRO A 251 19.68 21.46 -15.11
C PRO A 251 18.93 22.28 -14.06
N GLU A 252 19.41 23.51 -13.81
CA GLU A 252 18.70 24.46 -13.00
C GLU A 252 17.42 24.92 -13.71
N GLY A 253 16.39 25.31 -12.94
CA GLY A 253 15.17 25.88 -13.50
C GLY A 253 14.04 24.88 -13.80
N LEU A 254 14.01 23.71 -13.16
CA LEU A 254 12.88 22.77 -13.21
C LEU A 254 11.52 23.46 -12.98
N TRP A 255 11.47 24.39 -12.02
CA TRP A 255 10.25 25.06 -11.59
C TRP A 255 9.91 26.27 -12.46
N SER A 256 9.44 26.02 -13.68
CA SER A 256 8.84 27.05 -14.52
C SER A 256 7.51 27.56 -13.91
N HIS A 257 7.11 28.79 -14.25
CA HIS A 257 5.82 29.34 -13.81
C HIS A 257 4.64 28.45 -14.23
N GLU A 258 4.72 27.84 -15.41
CA GLU A 258 3.72 26.86 -15.90
C GLU A 258 3.63 25.65 -14.98
N LEU A 259 4.77 25.03 -14.64
CA LEU A 259 4.79 23.84 -13.78
C LEU A 259 4.27 24.18 -12.37
N VAL A 260 4.69 25.31 -11.80
CA VAL A 260 4.21 25.77 -10.50
C VAL A 260 2.69 25.99 -10.53
N ALA A 261 2.16 26.65 -11.57
CA ALA A 261 0.72 26.84 -11.73
C ALA A 261 -0.03 25.50 -11.83
N LEU A 262 0.51 24.53 -12.58
CA LEU A 262 -0.06 23.18 -12.66
C LEU A 262 -0.09 22.48 -11.30
N ARG A 263 0.97 22.62 -10.48
CA ARG A 263 1.04 22.01 -9.14
C ARG A 263 0.08 22.70 -8.16
N MET A 264 0.01 24.03 -8.17
CA MET A 264 -0.95 24.78 -7.37
C MET A 264 -2.40 24.44 -7.76
N GLY A 265 -2.69 24.32 -9.05
CA GLY A 265 -3.98 23.85 -9.54
C GLY A 265 -4.29 22.43 -9.05
N SER A 266 -3.31 21.54 -9.05
CA SER A 266 -3.45 20.16 -8.55
C SER A 266 -3.75 20.14 -7.05
N MET A 267 -3.13 21.04 -6.26
CA MET A 267 -3.44 21.20 -4.84
C MET A 267 -4.87 21.66 -4.61
N MET A 268 -5.40 22.56 -5.45
CA MET A 268 -6.80 22.99 -5.37
C MET A 268 -7.75 21.84 -5.74
N LEU A 269 -7.46 21.09 -6.80
CA LEU A 269 -8.24 19.90 -7.15
C LEU A 269 -8.20 18.82 -6.06
N ALA A 270 -7.06 18.67 -5.38
CA ALA A 270 -6.90 17.73 -4.27
C ALA A 270 -7.81 18.01 -3.08
N LEU A 271 -8.37 19.22 -2.95
CA LEU A 271 -9.35 19.58 -1.92
C LEU A 271 -10.79 19.25 -2.29
N LEU A 272 -11.10 19.06 -3.59
CA LEU A 272 -12.46 18.79 -4.06
C LEU A 272 -13.15 17.60 -3.37
N PRO A 273 -12.47 16.49 -3.02
CA PRO A 273 -13.11 15.38 -2.30
C PRO A 273 -13.67 15.76 -0.92
N LEU A 274 -13.22 16.87 -0.31
CA LEU A 274 -13.76 17.35 0.96
C LEU A 274 -15.19 17.89 0.84
N VAL A 275 -15.59 18.39 -0.34
CA VAL A 275 -16.95 18.88 -0.57
C VAL A 275 -17.99 17.77 -0.37
N PRO A 276 -17.96 16.64 -1.11
CA PRO A 276 -18.87 15.54 -0.86
C PRO A 276 -18.67 14.92 0.54
N ALA A 277 -17.46 15.00 1.13
CA ALA A 277 -17.22 14.50 2.48
C ALA A 277 -18.06 15.26 3.52
N VAL A 278 -18.08 16.60 3.46
CA VAL A 278 -18.88 17.45 4.35
C VAL A 278 -20.38 17.24 4.13
N LEU A 279 -20.81 17.19 2.86
CA LEU A 279 -22.22 17.02 2.50
C LEU A 279 -22.79 15.65 2.89
N ARG A 280 -21.97 14.60 2.88
CA ARG A 280 -22.40 13.22 3.16
C ARG A 280 -21.97 12.73 4.53
N PHE A 281 -21.42 13.60 5.38
CA PHE A 281 -20.94 13.21 6.69
C PHE A 281 -22.09 12.72 7.56
N HIS A 282 -22.07 11.43 7.89
CA HIS A 282 -23.12 10.77 8.66
C HIS A 282 -23.15 11.20 10.15
N ARG A 283 -22.16 11.98 10.65
CA ARG A 283 -22.03 12.41 12.06
C ARG A 283 -22.35 11.30 13.08
N TYR A 284 -21.84 10.11 12.78
CA TYR A 284 -22.04 8.88 13.56
C TYR A 284 -23.50 8.47 13.83
N ALA A 285 -24.44 8.88 12.96
CA ALA A 285 -25.83 8.51 13.08
C ALA A 285 -25.98 6.97 13.07
N PRO A 286 -26.67 6.38 14.07
CA PRO A 286 -26.71 4.93 14.28
C PRO A 286 -27.51 4.16 13.21
N ASP A 287 -28.38 4.85 12.48
CA ASP A 287 -29.12 4.35 11.32
C ASP A 287 -28.20 4.12 10.11
N LEU A 288 -27.25 5.04 9.88
CA LEU A 288 -26.30 4.98 8.76
C LEU A 288 -25.03 4.18 9.08
N VAL A 289 -24.57 4.25 10.34
CA VAL A 289 -23.30 3.69 10.77
C VAL A 289 -23.52 2.69 11.89
N LYS A 290 -23.66 1.43 11.48
CA LYS A 290 -23.69 0.29 12.40
C LYS A 290 -22.28 -0.28 12.52
N LEU A 291 -21.84 -0.57 13.75
CA LEU A 291 -20.57 -1.25 14.07
C LEU A 291 -20.34 -2.52 13.25
N ARG A 292 -21.42 -3.13 12.72
CA ARG A 292 -21.36 -4.04 11.57
C ARG A 292 -22.77 -4.21 11.00
N SER A 293 -23.06 -3.58 9.86
CA SER A 293 -24.27 -3.91 9.11
C SER A 293 -24.06 -5.25 8.38
N ARG A 294 -24.71 -6.32 8.86
CA ARG A 294 -24.76 -7.65 8.22
C ARG A 294 -25.33 -7.57 6.77
N ASN A 295 -26.03 -6.48 6.44
CA ASN A 295 -26.82 -6.31 5.21
C ASN A 295 -26.55 -5.05 4.37
N ALA A 296 -25.54 -4.23 4.67
CA ALA A 296 -25.18 -3.07 3.81
C ALA A 296 -24.39 -3.52 2.56
N ARG A 297 -24.87 -4.56 1.87
CA ARG A 297 -24.32 -5.02 0.60
C ARG A 297 -24.80 -4.04 -0.47
N TRP A 298 -23.84 -3.45 -1.20
CA TRP A 298 -24.15 -2.58 -2.34
C TRP A 298 -25.00 -3.40 -3.33
N ARG A 299 -26.00 -2.78 -3.98
CA ARG A 299 -26.91 -3.50 -4.89
C ARG A 299 -26.16 -4.33 -5.92
N LEU A 300 -25.01 -3.85 -6.40
CA LEU A 300 -24.14 -4.57 -7.33
C LEU A 300 -23.45 -5.79 -6.71
N VAL A 301 -22.92 -5.70 -5.48
CA VAL A 301 -22.32 -6.87 -4.80
C VAL A 301 -23.39 -7.90 -4.45
N ALA A 302 -24.59 -7.43 -4.04
CA ALA A 302 -25.72 -8.31 -3.79
C ALA A 302 -26.20 -8.98 -5.09
N ALA A 303 -26.28 -8.24 -6.19
CA ALA A 303 -26.63 -8.76 -7.51
C ALA A 303 -25.58 -9.76 -8.01
N LEU A 304 -24.29 -9.46 -7.88
CA LEU A 304 -23.21 -10.36 -8.24
C LEU A 304 -23.23 -11.63 -7.39
N GLN A 305 -23.47 -11.52 -6.09
CA GLN A 305 -23.63 -12.68 -5.21
C GLN A 305 -24.89 -13.49 -5.53
N TRP A 306 -25.97 -12.86 -5.97
CA TRP A 306 -27.16 -13.53 -6.42
C TRP A 306 -26.92 -14.27 -7.73
N LEU A 307 -26.25 -13.62 -8.70
CA LEU A 307 -25.84 -14.21 -9.97
C LEU A 307 -24.88 -15.40 -9.79
N LEU A 308 -23.92 -15.25 -8.88
CA LEU A 308 -22.93 -16.29 -8.55
C LEU A 308 -23.42 -17.25 -7.46
N HIS A 309 -24.64 -17.09 -6.94
CA HIS A 309 -25.19 -17.96 -5.91
C HIS A 309 -25.09 -19.46 -6.22
N PRO A 310 -25.40 -19.95 -7.45
CA PRO A 310 -25.30 -21.38 -7.74
C PRO A 310 -23.86 -21.91 -7.62
N LEU A 311 -22.85 -21.09 -7.91
CA LEU A 311 -21.43 -21.42 -7.74
C LEU A 311 -20.97 -21.26 -6.28
N MET A 312 -21.50 -20.26 -5.57
CA MET A 312 -21.14 -19.98 -4.18
C MET A 312 -21.73 -20.97 -3.19
N TRP A 313 -22.93 -21.50 -3.44
CA TRP A 313 -23.61 -22.42 -2.54
C TRP A 313 -22.82 -23.72 -2.27
N PRO A 314 -22.33 -24.46 -3.29
CA PRO A 314 -21.51 -25.66 -3.05
C PRO A 314 -20.18 -25.30 -2.36
N LEU A 315 -19.54 -24.20 -2.76
CA LEU A 315 -18.32 -23.70 -2.12
C LEU A 315 -18.54 -23.44 -0.62
N LEU A 316 -19.61 -22.74 -0.26
CA LEU A 316 -19.96 -22.48 1.14
C LEU A 316 -20.28 -23.77 1.90
N GLY A 317 -20.89 -24.77 1.24
CA GLY A 317 -21.09 -26.11 1.79
C GLY A 317 -19.76 -26.77 2.18
N VAL A 318 -18.80 -26.79 1.25
CA VAL A 318 -17.45 -27.34 1.47
C VAL A 318 -16.72 -26.57 2.57
N LEU A 319 -16.75 -25.23 2.55
CA LEU A 319 -16.09 -24.42 3.58
C LEU A 319 -16.68 -24.63 4.98
N ARG A 320 -18.00 -24.85 5.09
CA ARG A 320 -18.64 -25.22 6.36
C ARG A 320 -18.26 -26.63 6.80
N MET A 321 -18.11 -27.57 5.87
CA MET A 321 -17.62 -28.91 6.16
C MET A 321 -16.18 -28.86 6.67
N LEU A 322 -15.30 -28.07 6.06
CA LEU A 322 -13.92 -27.84 6.54
C LEU A 322 -13.90 -27.23 7.94
N MET A 323 -14.77 -26.24 8.21
CA MET A 323 -14.92 -25.67 9.56
C MET A 323 -15.40 -26.70 10.58
N ARG A 324 -16.28 -27.64 10.20
CA ARG A 324 -16.68 -28.75 11.07
C ARG A 324 -15.51 -29.72 11.29
N ALA A 325 -14.82 -30.14 10.23
CA ALA A 325 -13.65 -31.01 10.31
C ALA A 325 -12.55 -30.43 11.21
N ALA A 326 -12.36 -29.10 11.19
CA ALA A 326 -11.45 -28.39 12.07
C ALA A 326 -11.76 -28.58 13.56
N ALA A 327 -13.02 -28.81 13.93
CA ALA A 327 -13.43 -29.10 15.31
C ALA A 327 -13.15 -30.56 15.72
N TRP A 328 -13.08 -31.49 14.77
CA TRP A 328 -12.79 -32.90 15.02
C TRP A 328 -11.29 -33.20 15.06
N LEU A 329 -10.46 -32.37 14.42
CA LEU A 329 -9.01 -32.52 14.39
C LEU A 329 -8.39 -31.96 15.69
N PRO A 330 -7.77 -32.79 16.54
CA PRO A 330 -7.15 -32.31 17.77
C PRO A 330 -5.88 -31.50 17.49
N GLY A 331 -5.54 -30.59 18.40
CA GLY A 331 -4.25 -29.90 18.39
C GLY A 331 -4.12 -28.80 17.32
N LEU A 332 -2.90 -28.67 16.79
CA LEU A 332 -2.50 -27.62 15.83
C LEU A 332 -3.22 -27.72 14.47
N PRO A 333 -3.39 -28.91 13.85
CA PRO A 333 -3.98 -29.02 12.51
C PRO A 333 -5.43 -28.52 12.46
N GLY A 334 -6.28 -28.90 13.42
CA GLY A 334 -7.66 -28.41 13.48
C GLY A 334 -7.73 -26.91 13.72
N ARG A 335 -6.88 -26.40 14.61
CA ARG A 335 -6.74 -24.97 14.89
C ARG A 335 -6.28 -24.16 13.68
N TRP A 336 -5.36 -24.66 12.87
CA TRP A 336 -4.92 -24.03 11.63
C TRP A 336 -6.02 -24.07 10.56
N LEU A 337 -6.68 -25.21 10.40
CA LEU A 337 -7.80 -25.37 9.45
C LEU A 337 -8.97 -24.43 9.79
N ALA A 338 -9.24 -24.21 11.07
CA ALA A 338 -10.23 -23.25 11.54
C ALA A 338 -9.89 -21.81 11.10
N ASP A 339 -8.63 -21.39 11.25
CA ASP A 339 -8.19 -20.04 10.85
C ASP A 339 -8.30 -19.84 9.32
N VAL A 340 -7.85 -20.83 8.53
CA VAL A 340 -7.98 -20.83 7.06
C VAL A 340 -9.45 -20.77 6.63
N SER A 341 -10.29 -21.64 7.21
CA SER A 341 -11.73 -21.67 6.93
C SER A 341 -12.40 -20.36 7.30
N LEU A 342 -11.98 -19.71 8.40
CA LEU A 342 -12.52 -18.43 8.83
C LEU A 342 -12.15 -17.30 7.86
N VAL A 343 -10.91 -17.28 7.34
CA VAL A 343 -10.50 -16.33 6.29
C VAL A 343 -11.40 -16.48 5.06
N LEU A 344 -11.57 -17.70 4.55
CA LEU A 344 -12.38 -17.96 3.34
C LEU A 344 -13.87 -17.65 3.55
N LEU A 345 -14.45 -18.05 4.68
CA LEU A 345 -15.86 -17.77 5.02
C LEU A 345 -16.14 -16.29 5.25
N SER A 346 -15.14 -15.52 5.69
CA SER A 346 -15.29 -14.08 5.89
C SER A 346 -15.46 -13.30 4.58
N GLN A 347 -14.94 -13.84 3.47
CA GLN A 347 -14.86 -13.18 2.16
C GLN A 347 -15.19 -14.18 1.03
N PRO A 348 -16.43 -14.68 0.93
CA PRO A 348 -16.75 -15.83 0.08
C PRO A 348 -16.64 -15.53 -1.43
N LEU A 349 -16.87 -14.28 -1.85
CA LEU A 349 -16.64 -13.88 -3.25
C LEU A 349 -15.16 -13.94 -3.61
N LEU A 350 -14.29 -13.49 -2.69
CA LEU A 350 -12.84 -13.52 -2.89
C LEU A 350 -12.32 -14.96 -2.87
N ALA A 351 -12.87 -15.80 -1.99
CA ALA A 351 -12.60 -17.24 -1.97
C ALA A 351 -12.97 -17.89 -3.32
N LEU A 352 -14.11 -17.54 -3.92
CA LEU A 352 -14.50 -18.03 -5.24
C LEU A 352 -13.52 -17.58 -6.33
N VAL A 353 -13.17 -16.29 -6.37
CA VAL A 353 -12.20 -15.76 -7.35
C VAL A 353 -10.86 -16.48 -7.22
N MET A 354 -10.32 -16.61 -6.00
CA MET A 354 -9.06 -17.32 -5.76
C MET A 354 -9.13 -18.79 -6.20
N LEU A 355 -10.25 -19.48 -5.94
CA LEU A 355 -10.44 -20.87 -6.36
C LEU A 355 -10.50 -21.00 -7.88
N VAL A 356 -11.25 -20.12 -8.56
CA VAL A 356 -11.35 -20.10 -10.02
C VAL A 356 -9.98 -19.84 -10.64
N CYS A 357 -9.22 -18.87 -10.12
CA CYS A 357 -7.86 -18.61 -10.59
C CYS A 357 -6.94 -19.80 -10.35
N ALA A 358 -7.01 -20.45 -9.17
CA ALA A 358 -6.18 -21.63 -8.86
C ALA A 358 -6.45 -22.79 -9.82
N VAL A 359 -7.72 -23.06 -10.12
CA VAL A 359 -8.11 -24.10 -11.09
C VAL A 359 -7.68 -23.72 -12.51
N ALA A 360 -7.90 -22.46 -12.92
CA ALA A 360 -7.48 -21.98 -14.22
C ALA A 360 -5.95 -22.03 -14.41
N SER A 361 -5.16 -21.81 -13.35
CA SER A 361 -3.69 -21.91 -13.38
C SER A 361 -3.19 -23.31 -13.76
N ALA A 362 -4.00 -24.35 -13.53
CA ALA A 362 -3.66 -25.71 -13.95
C ALA A 362 -3.79 -25.93 -15.46
N VAL A 363 -4.62 -25.15 -16.16
CA VAL A 363 -5.06 -25.43 -17.54
C VAL A 363 -4.57 -24.40 -18.57
N VAL A 364 -4.49 -23.13 -18.16
CA VAL A 364 -4.18 -22.00 -19.05
C VAL A 364 -2.75 -22.06 -19.63
N PRO A 365 -2.45 -21.54 -20.83
CA PRO A 365 -1.07 -21.49 -21.36
C PRO A 365 -0.08 -20.79 -20.42
N VAL A 366 1.19 -21.20 -20.45
CA VAL A 366 2.25 -20.69 -19.55
C VAL A 366 2.43 -19.17 -19.67
N GLU A 367 2.20 -18.61 -20.85
CA GLU A 367 2.28 -17.16 -21.13
C GLU A 367 1.28 -16.32 -20.32
N GLN A 368 0.08 -16.87 -20.05
CA GLN A 368 -0.98 -16.17 -19.31
C GLN A 368 -0.94 -16.46 -17.80
N LEU A 369 -0.10 -17.41 -17.39
CA LEU A 369 0.04 -17.83 -15.99
C LEU A 369 0.47 -16.69 -15.03
N PRO A 370 1.37 -15.75 -15.41
CA PRO A 370 1.77 -14.66 -14.51
C PRO A 370 0.60 -13.70 -14.21
N ALA A 371 -0.19 -13.34 -15.24
CA ALA A 371 -1.36 -12.48 -15.06
C ALA A 371 -2.40 -13.14 -14.14
N LEU A 372 -2.64 -14.44 -14.34
CA LEU A 372 -3.59 -15.19 -13.54
C LEU A 372 -3.13 -15.34 -12.08
N LEU A 373 -1.84 -15.63 -11.86
CA LEU A 373 -1.24 -15.68 -10.54
C LEU A 373 -1.24 -14.32 -9.86
N ALA A 374 -1.07 -13.21 -10.60
CA ALA A 374 -1.18 -11.88 -10.02
C ALA A 374 -2.60 -11.58 -9.51
N VAL A 375 -3.65 -12.00 -10.23
CA VAL A 375 -5.04 -11.89 -9.77
C VAL A 375 -5.27 -12.75 -8.53
N LEU A 376 -4.78 -14.00 -8.53
CA LEU A 376 -4.87 -14.91 -7.39
C LEU A 376 -4.17 -14.35 -6.16
N LEU A 377 -2.92 -13.92 -6.31
CA LEU A 377 -2.09 -13.37 -5.23
C LEU A 377 -2.64 -12.03 -4.74
N GLY A 378 -3.15 -11.18 -5.64
CA GLY A 378 -3.88 -9.97 -5.29
C GLY A 378 -5.10 -10.26 -4.40
N GLY A 379 -5.91 -11.26 -4.78
CA GLY A 379 -7.03 -11.70 -3.97
C GLY A 379 -6.60 -12.31 -2.63
N TRP A 380 -5.55 -13.12 -2.63
CA TRP A 380 -4.96 -13.68 -1.42
C TRP A 380 -4.48 -12.59 -0.46
N GLY A 381 -3.71 -11.61 -0.94
CA GLY A 381 -3.20 -10.51 -0.12
C GLY A 381 -4.33 -9.70 0.53
N VAL A 382 -5.40 -9.39 -0.21
CA VAL A 382 -6.59 -8.73 0.35
C VAL A 382 -7.30 -9.60 1.39
N ALA A 383 -7.34 -10.92 1.18
CA ALA A 383 -7.96 -11.87 2.09
C ALA A 383 -7.20 -12.00 3.41
N VAL A 384 -5.86 -12.04 3.36
CA VAL A 384 -4.99 -12.23 4.54
C VAL A 384 -4.61 -10.93 5.24
N ALA A 385 -4.85 -9.77 4.63
CA ALA A 385 -4.45 -8.48 5.18
C ALA A 385 -4.97 -8.21 6.61
N ASP A 386 -6.15 -8.74 6.95
CA ASP A 386 -6.72 -8.61 8.29
C ASP A 386 -6.51 -9.85 9.18
N VAL A 387 -5.78 -10.89 8.74
CA VAL A 387 -5.71 -12.18 9.47
C VAL A 387 -5.32 -12.02 10.94
N SER A 388 -4.37 -11.13 11.25
CA SER A 388 -3.86 -10.92 12.60
C SER A 388 -4.53 -9.79 13.37
N SER A 389 -5.17 -8.85 12.68
CA SER A 389 -5.89 -7.73 13.30
C SER A 389 -7.40 -7.98 13.42
N ARG A 390 -7.95 -8.96 12.70
CA ARG A 390 -9.38 -9.26 12.62
C ARG A 390 -10.03 -9.41 13.99
N ASP A 391 -9.43 -10.19 14.89
CA ASP A 391 -10.02 -10.47 16.21
C ASP A 391 -10.02 -9.25 17.13
N LEU A 392 -8.96 -8.43 17.04
CA LEU A 392 -8.90 -7.15 17.72
C LEU A 392 -9.99 -6.21 17.19
N GLN A 393 -10.10 -6.13 15.86
CA GLN A 393 -11.09 -5.30 15.19
C GLN A 393 -12.53 -5.76 15.45
N SER A 394 -12.76 -7.04 15.74
CA SER A 394 -14.06 -7.58 16.14
C SER A 394 -14.30 -7.62 17.65
N GLY A 395 -13.36 -7.15 18.47
CA GLY A 395 -13.48 -7.20 19.93
C GLY A 395 -13.45 -8.62 20.51
N THR A 396 -13.05 -9.61 19.71
CA THR A 396 -13.01 -11.02 20.11
C THR A 396 -11.61 -11.49 20.51
N LEU A 397 -10.60 -10.62 20.47
CA LEU A 397 -9.20 -10.97 20.77
C LEU A 397 -9.04 -11.65 22.14
N ALA A 398 -9.71 -11.14 23.18
CA ALA A 398 -9.64 -11.72 24.52
C ALA A 398 -10.16 -13.17 24.55
N LEU A 399 -11.32 -13.41 23.93
CA LEU A 399 -11.90 -14.76 23.76
C LEU A 399 -10.96 -15.66 22.95
N ALA A 400 -10.43 -15.13 21.86
CA ALA A 400 -9.49 -15.80 20.98
C ALA A 400 -8.17 -16.21 21.67
N CYS A 401 -7.74 -15.45 22.68
CA CYS A 401 -6.53 -15.70 23.46
C CYS A 401 -6.78 -16.58 24.69
N ALA A 402 -8.04 -16.82 25.07
CA ALA A 402 -8.41 -17.71 26.19
C ALA A 402 -8.50 -19.20 25.77
N VAL A 403 -8.51 -19.47 24.47
CA VAL A 403 -8.54 -20.84 23.89
C VAL A 403 -7.16 -21.50 23.98
N PRO A 404 -7.06 -22.86 24.05
CA PRO A 404 -5.78 -23.58 24.03
C PRO A 404 -4.81 -23.09 22.95
N GLY A 405 -3.54 -22.91 23.34
CA GLY A 405 -2.48 -22.26 22.54
C GLY A 405 -2.29 -20.77 22.85
N GLY A 406 -3.34 -20.10 23.34
CA GLY A 406 -3.31 -18.73 23.83
C GLY A 406 -2.82 -17.69 22.81
N ALA A 407 -2.44 -16.51 23.31
CA ALA A 407 -1.91 -15.42 22.50
C ALA A 407 -0.59 -15.77 21.77
N TRP A 408 0.21 -16.67 22.37
CA TRP A 408 1.48 -17.14 21.83
C TRP A 408 1.28 -17.89 20.52
N GLU A 409 0.57 -19.02 20.57
CA GLU A 409 0.39 -19.90 19.43
C GLU A 409 -0.36 -19.21 18.30
N ARG A 410 -1.35 -18.40 18.66
CA ARG A 410 -2.16 -17.63 17.72
C ARG A 410 -1.32 -16.76 16.78
N SER A 411 -0.17 -16.26 17.25
CA SER A 411 0.65 -15.28 16.54
C SER A 411 1.27 -15.85 15.28
N TRP A 412 2.00 -16.95 15.42
CA TRP A 412 2.62 -17.60 14.29
C TRP A 412 1.60 -18.46 13.51
N ARG A 413 0.56 -19.00 14.17
CA ARG A 413 -0.50 -19.78 13.51
C ARG A 413 -1.27 -18.97 12.46
N GLN A 414 -1.56 -17.70 12.73
CA GLN A 414 -2.20 -16.80 11.75
C GLN A 414 -1.30 -16.54 10.54
N GLY A 415 0.01 -16.38 10.75
CA GLY A 415 0.99 -16.31 9.67
C GLY A 415 1.04 -17.62 8.87
N LEU A 416 1.00 -18.77 9.54
CA LEU A 416 0.99 -20.08 8.90
C LEU A 416 -0.30 -20.31 8.12
N ALA A 417 -1.45 -19.82 8.60
CA ALA A 417 -2.72 -19.86 7.88
C ALA A 417 -2.67 -19.02 6.60
N ALA A 418 -2.08 -17.82 6.66
CA ALA A 418 -1.86 -16.99 5.48
C ALA A 418 -0.93 -17.67 4.46
N PHE A 419 0.20 -18.22 4.93
CA PHE A 419 1.19 -18.89 4.09
C PHE A 419 0.62 -20.15 3.44
N GLY A 420 0.03 -21.05 4.24
CA GLY A 420 -0.51 -22.30 3.73
C GLY A 420 -1.71 -22.10 2.80
N LEU A 421 -2.55 -21.08 3.04
CA LEU A 421 -3.60 -20.70 2.09
C LEU A 421 -3.01 -20.22 0.76
N GLY A 422 -2.00 -19.35 0.81
CA GLY A 422 -1.33 -18.83 -0.39
C GLY A 422 -0.64 -19.94 -1.18
N LEU A 423 0.08 -20.83 -0.49
CA LEU A 423 0.76 -21.98 -1.09
C LEU A 423 -0.26 -22.92 -1.74
N LEU A 424 -1.31 -23.32 -1.03
CA LEU A 424 -2.32 -24.26 -1.54
C LEU A 424 -3.03 -23.73 -2.79
N LEU A 425 -3.35 -22.44 -2.84
CA LEU A 425 -4.01 -21.82 -3.99
C LEU A 425 -3.05 -21.60 -5.18
N SER A 426 -1.79 -21.25 -4.91
CA SER A 426 -0.80 -20.98 -5.97
C SER A 426 -0.10 -22.24 -6.48
N LEU A 427 -0.19 -23.37 -5.77
CA LEU A 427 0.49 -24.63 -6.09
C LEU A 427 0.29 -25.11 -7.53
N PRO A 428 -0.91 -25.04 -8.14
CA PRO A 428 -1.08 -25.43 -9.55
C PRO A 428 -0.25 -24.59 -10.51
N GLY A 429 -0.10 -23.28 -10.25
CA GLY A 429 0.72 -22.40 -11.07
C GLY A 429 2.21 -22.54 -10.77
N LEU A 430 2.59 -22.55 -9.48
CA LEU A 430 3.98 -22.71 -9.05
C LEU A 430 4.55 -24.06 -9.46
N GLY A 431 3.75 -25.14 -9.44
CA GLY A 431 4.18 -26.48 -9.86
C GLY A 431 4.50 -26.54 -11.35
N ARG A 432 3.82 -25.73 -12.18
CA ARG A 432 4.14 -25.61 -13.60
C ARG A 432 5.41 -24.80 -13.84
N TRP A 433 5.56 -23.67 -13.13
CA TRP A 433 6.82 -22.93 -13.15
C TRP A 433 8.00 -23.74 -12.60
N TRP A 434 7.78 -24.70 -11.69
CA TRP A 434 8.86 -25.55 -11.20
C TRP A 434 9.51 -26.39 -12.31
N ALA A 435 8.72 -26.82 -13.30
CA ALA A 435 9.21 -27.61 -14.43
C ALA A 435 10.02 -26.76 -15.42
N ASP A 436 9.57 -25.54 -15.71
CA ASP A 436 10.16 -24.69 -16.76
C ASP A 436 11.17 -23.66 -16.21
N GLU A 437 10.83 -22.97 -15.11
CA GLU A 437 11.56 -21.84 -14.52
C GLU A 437 11.62 -21.95 -12.98
N PRO A 438 12.45 -22.85 -12.40
CA PRO A 438 12.43 -23.15 -10.97
C PRO A 438 12.79 -21.95 -10.08
N ALA A 439 13.64 -21.03 -10.57
CA ALA A 439 13.96 -19.79 -9.85
C ALA A 439 12.72 -18.92 -9.60
N ARG A 440 11.81 -18.88 -10.57
CA ARG A 440 10.55 -18.14 -10.50
C ARG A 440 9.58 -18.76 -9.51
N ALA A 441 9.46 -20.09 -9.54
CA ALA A 441 8.67 -20.83 -8.55
C ALA A 441 9.21 -20.62 -7.12
N LEU A 442 10.54 -20.67 -6.94
CA LEU A 442 11.19 -20.38 -5.67
C LEU A 442 10.89 -18.95 -5.19
N ALA A 443 11.00 -17.95 -6.07
CA ALA A 443 10.64 -16.58 -5.74
C ALA A 443 9.17 -16.45 -5.31
N GLY A 444 8.24 -17.08 -6.02
CA GLY A 444 6.82 -17.12 -5.65
C GLY A 444 6.59 -17.70 -4.25
N THR A 445 7.23 -18.84 -3.92
CA THR A 445 7.12 -19.46 -2.58
C THR A 445 7.77 -18.60 -1.48
N ALA A 446 8.95 -18.02 -1.74
CA ALA A 446 9.66 -17.16 -0.81
C ALA A 446 8.88 -15.86 -0.55
N GLY A 447 8.31 -15.26 -1.60
CA GLY A 447 7.44 -14.09 -1.51
C GLY A 447 6.18 -14.36 -0.69
N LEU A 448 5.54 -15.52 -0.89
CA LEU A 448 4.39 -15.94 -0.07
C LEU A 448 4.77 -16.06 1.41
N LEU A 449 5.94 -16.64 1.72
CA LEU A 449 6.43 -16.75 3.09
C LEU A 449 6.67 -15.35 3.70
N PHE A 450 7.38 -14.49 2.97
CA PHE A 450 7.67 -13.12 3.36
C PHE A 450 6.39 -12.30 3.62
N PHE A 451 5.46 -12.27 2.67
CA PHE A 451 4.22 -11.51 2.80
C PHE A 451 3.29 -12.07 3.87
N SER A 452 3.29 -13.39 4.10
CA SER A 452 2.51 -13.99 5.20
C SER A 452 3.03 -13.55 6.57
N ALA A 453 4.35 -13.57 6.75
CA ALA A 453 4.99 -13.06 7.96
C ALA A 453 4.73 -11.55 8.12
N ALA A 454 4.86 -10.78 7.04
CA ALA A 454 4.60 -9.34 7.03
C ALA A 454 3.14 -9.01 7.36
N ALA A 455 2.16 -9.72 6.79
CA ALA A 455 0.73 -9.54 7.09
C ALA A 455 0.45 -9.75 8.58
N ALA A 456 1.00 -10.82 9.15
CA ALA A 456 0.82 -11.15 10.55
C ALA A 456 1.53 -10.12 11.47
N LEU A 457 2.80 -9.77 11.20
CA LEU A 457 3.59 -8.83 11.99
C LEU A 457 3.03 -7.41 11.92
N LEU A 458 2.84 -6.87 10.72
CA LEU A 458 2.32 -5.52 10.54
C LEU A 458 0.92 -5.42 11.14
N GLY A 459 0.04 -6.39 10.92
CA GLY A 459 -1.30 -6.36 11.52
C GLY A 459 -1.30 -6.37 13.05
N ARG A 460 -0.27 -6.95 13.70
CA ARG A 460 -0.09 -6.92 15.17
C ARG A 460 0.54 -5.63 15.66
N LEU A 461 1.58 -5.16 14.98
CA LEU A 461 2.33 -3.95 15.36
C LEU A 461 1.50 -2.68 15.12
N THR A 462 0.75 -2.65 14.02
CA THR A 462 -0.06 -1.49 13.63
C THR A 462 -1.53 -1.63 14.02
N GLN A 463 -1.94 -2.79 14.54
CA GLN A 463 -3.32 -3.09 14.95
C GLN A 463 -4.35 -2.92 13.82
N GLY A 464 -3.93 -3.03 12.56
CA GLY A 464 -4.78 -2.84 11.39
C GLY A 464 -4.24 -3.51 10.14
N SER A 465 -5.12 -3.74 9.17
CA SER A 465 -4.76 -4.41 7.91
C SER A 465 -4.11 -3.50 6.87
N ARG A 466 -4.22 -2.19 7.04
CA ARG A 466 -3.91 -1.20 5.99
C ARG A 466 -2.42 -1.08 5.69
N SER A 467 -1.55 -1.18 6.70
CA SER A 467 -0.10 -1.07 6.51
C SER A 467 0.43 -2.18 5.62
N PHE A 468 0.02 -3.43 5.88
CA PHE A 468 0.34 -4.56 5.02
C PHE A 468 -0.29 -4.38 3.64
N LEU A 469 -1.58 -4.04 3.56
CA LEU A 469 -2.29 -3.92 2.29
C LEU A 469 -1.63 -2.89 1.35
N ALA A 470 -1.21 -1.74 1.87
CA ALA A 470 -0.52 -0.72 1.09
C ALA A 470 0.81 -1.23 0.52
N LEU A 471 1.65 -1.83 1.36
CA LEU A 471 2.96 -2.36 0.94
C LEU A 471 2.81 -3.56 -0.01
N PHE A 472 1.86 -4.45 0.27
CA PHE A 472 1.57 -5.61 -0.58
C PHE A 472 1.06 -5.19 -1.95
N LEU A 473 0.09 -4.27 -2.03
CA LEU A 473 -0.44 -3.81 -3.31
C LEU A 473 0.60 -3.02 -4.11
N PHE A 474 1.48 -2.28 -3.44
CA PHE A 474 2.63 -1.63 -4.08
C PHE A 474 3.61 -2.67 -4.65
N ALA A 475 3.97 -3.68 -3.86
CA ALA A 475 4.87 -4.74 -4.31
C ALA A 475 4.25 -5.59 -5.43
N LEU A 476 2.94 -5.84 -5.39
CA LEU A 476 2.21 -6.51 -6.46
C LEU A 476 2.22 -5.69 -7.75
N TYR A 477 2.04 -4.36 -7.65
CA TYR A 477 2.19 -3.47 -8.79
C TYR A 477 3.60 -3.56 -9.38
N LEU A 478 4.65 -3.51 -8.55
CA LEU A 478 6.03 -3.62 -9.03
C LEU A 478 6.31 -4.98 -9.67
N GLY A 479 5.82 -6.08 -9.10
CA GLY A 479 5.98 -7.41 -9.66
C GLY A 479 5.25 -7.62 -11.00
N LEU A 480 4.21 -6.84 -11.28
CA LEU A 480 3.55 -6.83 -12.59
C LEU A 480 4.32 -6.03 -13.66
N GLN A 481 5.23 -5.15 -13.23
CA GLN A 481 6.03 -4.33 -14.15
C GLN A 481 7.32 -5.04 -14.50
N LYS A 482 7.72 -4.99 -15.77
CA LYS A 482 9.06 -5.43 -16.20
C LYS A 482 10.08 -4.38 -15.78
N THR A 483 10.58 -4.51 -14.57
CA THR A 483 11.56 -3.57 -14.00
C THR A 483 12.99 -3.89 -14.44
N GLY A 484 13.27 -5.12 -14.87
CA GLY A 484 14.63 -5.61 -15.14
C GLY A 484 15.48 -5.74 -13.87
N LEU A 485 14.88 -5.57 -12.69
CA LEU A 485 15.52 -5.64 -11.39
C LEU A 485 15.09 -6.93 -10.69
N ALA A 486 15.97 -7.93 -10.68
CA ALA A 486 15.71 -9.22 -10.04
C ALA A 486 15.31 -9.11 -8.56
N GLY A 487 15.82 -8.09 -7.86
CA GLY A 487 15.48 -7.80 -6.47
C GLY A 487 14.10 -7.16 -6.26
N LEU A 488 13.32 -6.89 -7.31
CA LEU A 488 11.94 -6.38 -7.21
C LEU A 488 10.91 -7.42 -7.67
N ASP A 489 11.34 -8.58 -8.17
CA ASP A 489 10.44 -9.67 -8.54
C ASP A 489 10.14 -10.60 -7.35
N LEU A 490 9.48 -10.04 -6.32
CA LEU A 490 9.22 -10.73 -5.05
C LEU A 490 8.35 -12.00 -5.20
N LEU A 491 7.52 -12.06 -6.24
CA LEU A 491 6.53 -13.13 -6.44
C LEU A 491 6.82 -13.96 -7.70
N GLY A 492 7.92 -13.69 -8.41
CA GLY A 492 8.22 -14.30 -9.70
C GLY A 492 7.24 -13.89 -10.80
N LEU A 493 6.58 -12.73 -10.72
CA LEU A 493 5.59 -12.31 -11.70
C LEU A 493 6.24 -11.68 -12.94
N SER A 494 7.34 -10.95 -12.79
CA SER A 494 8.00 -10.27 -13.91
C SER A 494 8.88 -11.21 -14.74
N GLY A 495 9.39 -12.28 -14.12
CA GLY A 495 10.31 -13.24 -14.74
C GLY A 495 11.77 -12.86 -14.58
N ASP A 496 12.07 -11.80 -13.83
CA ASP A 496 13.44 -11.32 -13.57
C ASP A 496 14.06 -12.00 -12.32
N ALA A 497 13.29 -12.86 -11.63
CA ALA A 497 13.67 -13.45 -10.35
C ALA A 497 15.00 -14.22 -10.39
N GLN A 498 15.88 -13.90 -9.43
CA GLN A 498 17.13 -14.60 -9.19
C GLN A 498 17.09 -15.44 -7.89
N PRO A 499 17.81 -16.57 -7.82
CA PRO A 499 17.83 -17.42 -6.63
C PRO A 499 18.34 -16.68 -5.38
N GLY A 500 19.30 -15.77 -5.52
CA GLY A 500 19.77 -14.93 -4.40
C GLY A 500 18.68 -14.03 -3.82
N GLY A 501 17.85 -13.42 -4.68
CA GLY A 501 16.69 -12.63 -4.25
C GLY A 501 15.65 -13.49 -3.53
N ALA A 502 15.32 -14.66 -4.09
CA ALA A 502 14.41 -15.61 -3.48
C ALA A 502 14.88 -16.06 -2.09
N LEU A 503 16.18 -16.37 -1.93
CA LEU A 503 16.76 -16.71 -0.63
C LEU A 503 16.68 -15.55 0.36
N GLY A 504 16.95 -14.31 -0.08
CA GLY A 504 16.80 -13.12 0.76
C GLY A 504 15.38 -12.96 1.32
N TYR A 505 14.36 -13.15 0.47
CA TYR A 505 12.96 -13.10 0.90
C TYR A 505 12.57 -14.27 1.79
N ALA A 506 13.05 -15.48 1.50
CA ALA A 506 12.82 -16.65 2.34
C ALA A 506 13.41 -16.44 3.75
N LEU A 507 14.63 -15.91 3.84
CA LEU A 507 15.27 -15.55 5.12
C LEU A 507 14.48 -14.46 5.85
N ALA A 508 14.08 -13.39 5.16
CA ALA A 508 13.27 -12.34 5.76
C ALA A 508 11.91 -12.87 6.27
N GLY A 509 11.27 -13.76 5.52
CA GLY A 509 10.05 -14.45 5.93
C GLY A 509 10.27 -15.33 7.17
N ALA A 510 11.33 -16.15 7.18
CA ALA A 510 11.69 -17.01 8.31
C ALA A 510 11.98 -16.21 9.58
N LEU A 511 12.76 -15.12 9.47
CA LEU A 511 13.01 -14.18 10.56
C LEU A 511 11.71 -13.51 11.04
N GLY A 512 10.81 -13.18 10.12
CA GLY A 512 9.49 -12.65 10.48
C GLY A 512 8.64 -13.65 11.26
N PHE A 513 8.66 -14.93 10.89
CA PHE A 513 8.02 -16.00 11.68
C PHE A 513 8.68 -16.18 13.05
N ALA A 514 10.01 -16.14 13.13
CA ALA A 514 10.74 -16.17 14.39
C ALA A 514 10.35 -14.98 15.30
N ALA A 515 10.16 -13.79 14.72
CA ALA A 515 9.67 -12.63 15.45
C ALA A 515 8.22 -12.82 15.95
N LEU A 516 7.31 -13.38 15.13
CA LEU A 516 5.93 -13.71 15.53
C LEU A 516 5.87 -14.71 16.67
N VAL A 517 6.83 -15.62 16.69
CA VAL A 517 7.11 -16.51 17.81
C VAL A 517 7.54 -15.62 18.97
N VAL A 518 8.69 -14.97 19.00
CA VAL A 518 9.23 -14.26 20.19
C VAL A 518 8.32 -13.15 20.79
N LEU A 519 7.69 -12.29 19.97
CA LEU A 519 7.00 -11.07 20.39
C LEU A 519 5.98 -11.20 21.55
N PRO A 520 5.09 -12.20 21.59
CA PRO A 520 4.12 -12.37 22.67
C PRO A 520 4.75 -12.83 24.00
N ARG A 521 5.96 -13.41 24.00
CA ARG A 521 6.70 -13.74 25.24
C ARG A 521 7.20 -12.48 25.93
N LEU A 522 7.74 -11.53 25.16
CA LEU A 522 8.30 -10.28 25.66
C LEU A 522 7.26 -9.32 26.27
N ARG A 523 5.96 -9.50 25.98
CA ARG A 523 4.87 -8.70 26.57
C ARG A 523 4.30 -9.28 27.88
N ARG A 524 4.72 -10.49 28.26
CA ARG A 524 4.30 -11.15 29.51
C ARG A 524 5.32 -11.00 30.63
N THR A 525 6.57 -10.70 30.29
CA THR A 525 7.61 -10.18 31.19
C THR A 525 7.47 -8.67 31.27
#